data_AF-A0A4U1L1Q8-F1
#
_entry.id   AF-A0A4U1L1Q8-F1
#
_cell.length_a   1.000
_cell.length_b   1.000
_cell.length_c   1.000
_cell.angle_alpha   90.00
_cell.angle_beta   90.00
_cell.angle_gamma   90.00
#
_symmetry.space_group_name_H-M   'P 1'
#
loop_
_entity.id
_entity.type
_entity.pdbx_description
1 polymer ?
#
loop_
_entity_poly.entity_id
_entity_poly.type
_entity_poly.pdbx_seq_one_letter_code
_entity_poly.pdbx_strand_id
1 'polypeptide(L)'
;MADFKRLSLVLMTSCAAASLAACDGATSVASPGEGVIVVPAPTPAPAPTPAPTPTPTPTSTTGPAANCPTGTTNVGTIGNFRSCRLPSQITGNLSLPAVAGVAYEMNGRVDVGIDRGGALNTGTQGNLSIDAGAIIYANTTNADNDLLVVNRGSTIDAEGTETNPIIFTAQANLTGNVTDESQGLWGGIILAGRAPISNCNLSGVTGGSANCEAVVEGTGNALYGGATANDTSGVMRYVQIRYSGTVISPNNELQGLTTGGVGSGTRLEYIQIHNSSDDGIEIFGGTHNARYLVVTGADDDSIDTDVGWKGFIQFAIASQRPNNTQTDTYMMEIDSNGNEDALPRQNGRIANFTFIHRSNGVNAALRLRGGADFSFVNGIITSATEPCLNIVAGTAENGGKSTIRAANAALDEAGPPVFNSIYFACADGLSTETTQNGVTVTNAEQAAIVNAGTNNVVNGTAAAALASDFLPGTGAQGVTPFNAATLNVSGSSFFVQTSYIGAVSGPNDNWYRGWTCNSNRGNFGATSQSCTTVPGI
;
A
#
# COMPACT_ATOMS: atom_id res chain seq x y z
N MET A 1 6.39 -0.24 -71.24
CA MET A 1 5.74 -1.20 -70.33
C MET A 1 6.12 -0.78 -68.91
N ALA A 2 5.46 0.15 -68.19
CA ALA A 2 4.02 0.36 -67.94
C ALA A 2 3.33 -0.94 -67.51
N ASP A 3 2.62 -1.07 -66.38
CA ASP A 3 2.39 -0.21 -65.22
C ASP A 3 1.56 -1.10 -64.26
N PHE A 4 2.10 -1.62 -63.14
CA PHE A 4 1.31 -2.50 -62.25
C PHE A 4 1.86 -2.59 -60.82
N LYS A 5 2.00 -1.47 -60.10
CA LYS A 5 2.21 -1.50 -58.63
C LYS A 5 1.51 -0.37 -57.85
N ARG A 6 0.30 0.04 -58.26
CA ARG A 6 -0.45 1.09 -57.55
C ARG A 6 -1.95 0.83 -57.30
N LEU A 7 -2.45 -0.40 -57.51
CA LEU A 7 -3.89 -0.70 -57.31
C LEU A 7 -4.25 -1.33 -55.96
N SER A 8 -3.30 -1.93 -55.23
CA SER A 8 -3.63 -2.65 -53.98
C SER A 8 -3.68 -1.76 -52.73
N LEU A 9 -3.13 -0.54 -52.80
CA LEU A 9 -3.12 0.40 -51.66
C LEU A 9 -4.35 1.33 -51.64
N VAL A 10 -5.12 1.39 -52.73
CA VAL A 10 -6.30 2.27 -52.86
C VAL A 10 -7.60 1.55 -52.43
N LEU A 11 -7.60 0.22 -52.35
CA LEU A 11 -8.81 -0.56 -52.05
C LEU A 11 -9.03 -0.91 -50.56
N MET A 12 -8.06 -0.63 -49.67
CA MET A 12 -8.22 -0.83 -48.22
C MET A 12 -8.48 0.47 -47.43
N THR A 13 -8.34 1.64 -48.06
CA THR A 13 -8.63 2.94 -47.43
C THR A 13 -10.10 3.37 -47.59
N SER A 14 -10.89 2.68 -48.44
CA SER A 14 -12.29 3.03 -48.73
C SER A 14 -13.34 2.37 -47.83
N CYS A 15 -12.96 1.45 -46.94
CA CYS A 15 -13.88 0.84 -45.97
C CYS A 15 -13.84 1.48 -44.56
N ALA A 16 -12.88 2.37 -44.28
CA ALA A 16 -12.78 3.06 -42.98
C ALA A 16 -13.38 4.48 -42.98
N ALA A 17 -13.83 5.00 -44.13
CA ALA A 17 -14.43 6.34 -44.26
C ALA A 17 -15.97 6.33 -44.31
N ALA A 18 -16.61 5.18 -44.13
CA ALA A 18 -18.07 5.01 -44.23
C ALA A 18 -18.81 5.01 -42.88
N SER A 19 -18.12 5.27 -41.75
CA SER A 19 -18.74 5.31 -40.41
C SER A 19 -18.63 6.67 -39.70
N LEU A 20 -18.21 7.73 -40.39
CA LEU A 20 -18.09 9.08 -39.83
C LEU A 20 -18.85 10.15 -40.65
N ALA A 21 -20.04 9.79 -41.14
CA ALA A 21 -20.98 10.70 -41.78
C ALA A 21 -22.41 10.42 -41.28
N ALA A 22 -22.61 10.52 -39.97
CA ALA A 22 -23.92 10.51 -39.34
C ALA A 22 -23.91 11.47 -38.14
N CYS A 23 -23.83 12.77 -38.44
CA CYS A 23 -24.24 13.87 -37.56
C CYS A 23 -24.29 15.13 -38.44
N ASP A 24 -25.38 15.28 -39.20
CA ASP A 24 -25.68 16.51 -39.93
C ASP A 24 -26.34 17.51 -38.97
N GLY A 25 -25.69 18.66 -38.83
CA GLY A 25 -26.14 19.77 -38.02
C GLY A 25 -27.17 20.60 -38.77
N ALA A 26 -28.27 20.88 -38.09
CA ALA A 26 -29.26 21.93 -38.32
C ALA A 26 -29.06 22.83 -39.56
N THR A 27 -29.74 22.50 -40.67
CA THR A 27 -30.04 23.46 -41.75
C THR A 27 -31.43 23.25 -42.35
N SER A 28 -32.48 23.71 -41.65
CA SER A 28 -33.76 24.06 -42.29
C SER A 28 -34.64 24.87 -41.34
N VAL A 29 -34.36 26.16 -41.21
CA VAL A 29 -35.33 27.13 -40.68
C VAL A 29 -35.95 27.84 -41.88
N ALA A 30 -37.06 27.29 -42.37
CA ALA A 30 -37.95 27.98 -43.28
C ALA A 30 -39.16 28.45 -42.47
N SER A 31 -39.36 29.76 -42.41
CA SER A 31 -40.52 30.42 -41.80
C SER A 31 -41.76 30.24 -42.69
N PRO A 32 -42.86 29.67 -42.20
CA PRO A 32 -44.17 29.87 -42.80
C PRO A 32 -44.89 31.01 -42.06
N GLY A 33 -45.29 32.01 -42.83
CA GLY A 33 -46.13 33.12 -42.37
C GLY A 33 -47.50 32.71 -41.86
N GLU A 34 -48.19 33.72 -41.35
CA GLU A 34 -49.42 33.69 -40.56
C GLU A 34 -50.54 32.83 -41.15
N GLY A 35 -50.99 31.85 -40.35
CA GLY A 35 -52.22 31.09 -40.56
C GLY A 35 -53.01 31.03 -39.26
N VAL A 36 -54.27 31.45 -39.32
CA VAL A 36 -55.19 31.56 -38.19
C VAL A 36 -55.45 30.18 -37.55
N ILE A 37 -55.10 30.01 -36.27
CA ILE A 37 -55.47 28.84 -35.47
C ILE A 37 -56.68 29.18 -34.62
N VAL A 38 -57.76 28.42 -34.82
CA VAL A 38 -58.97 28.40 -34.01
C VAL A 38 -58.62 27.80 -32.64
N VAL A 39 -58.90 28.53 -31.56
CA VAL A 39 -58.67 28.10 -30.17
C VAL A 39 -59.85 27.24 -29.68
N PRO A 40 -59.67 25.95 -29.35
CA PRO A 40 -60.65 25.19 -28.60
C PRO A 40 -60.63 25.60 -27.12
N ALA A 41 -61.78 25.59 -26.46
CA ALA A 41 -61.94 25.97 -25.05
C ALA A 41 -61.02 25.15 -24.10
N PRO A 42 -60.46 25.76 -23.04
CA PRO A 42 -59.52 25.09 -22.15
C PRO A 42 -60.17 23.97 -21.35
N THR A 43 -59.49 22.84 -21.28
CA THR A 43 -59.81 21.71 -20.40
C THR A 43 -59.60 22.11 -18.93
N PRO A 44 -60.44 21.69 -17.97
CA PRO A 44 -60.28 22.03 -16.56
C PRO A 44 -58.92 21.59 -16.00
N ALA A 45 -58.30 22.45 -15.20
CA ALA A 45 -57.01 22.18 -14.56
C ALA A 45 -57.10 20.96 -13.62
N PRO A 46 -56.11 20.03 -13.65
CA PRO A 46 -56.04 18.95 -12.69
C PRO A 46 -55.77 19.47 -11.27
N ALA A 47 -56.39 18.80 -10.29
CA ALA A 47 -56.22 19.11 -8.87
C ALA A 47 -54.74 18.97 -8.44
N PRO A 48 -54.26 19.81 -7.50
CA PRO A 48 -52.87 19.77 -7.05
C PRO A 48 -52.55 18.42 -6.40
N THR A 49 -51.48 17.78 -6.87
CA THR A 49 -50.88 16.59 -6.27
C THR A 49 -50.48 16.90 -4.81
N PRO A 50 -50.78 16.03 -3.83
CA PRO A 50 -50.30 16.20 -2.46
C PRO A 50 -48.78 16.35 -2.47
N ALA A 51 -48.28 17.35 -1.75
CA ALA A 51 -46.84 17.52 -1.54
C ALA A 51 -46.26 16.22 -0.96
N PRO A 52 -45.10 15.73 -1.46
CA PRO A 52 -44.45 14.58 -0.85
C PRO A 52 -44.17 14.91 0.60
N THR A 53 -44.63 14.05 1.52
CA THR A 53 -44.19 14.07 2.91
C THR A 53 -42.66 14.09 2.89
N PRO A 54 -42.00 15.06 3.56
CA PRO A 54 -40.54 15.05 3.63
C PRO A 54 -40.13 13.68 4.19
N THR A 55 -39.34 12.93 3.44
CA THR A 55 -38.60 11.80 3.99
C THR A 55 -37.90 12.33 5.23
N PRO A 56 -38.10 11.73 6.42
CA PRO A 56 -37.38 12.18 7.60
C PRO A 56 -35.89 12.09 7.25
N THR A 57 -35.23 13.25 7.20
CA THR A 57 -33.77 13.30 7.25
C THR A 57 -33.41 12.44 8.46
N PRO A 58 -32.62 11.35 8.32
CA PRO A 58 -32.15 10.64 9.48
C PRO A 58 -31.46 11.69 10.36
N THR A 59 -32.05 11.94 11.53
CA THR A 59 -31.36 12.65 12.59
C THR A 59 -30.05 11.90 12.77
N SER A 60 -28.92 12.57 12.52
CA SER A 60 -27.62 12.12 13.00
C SER A 60 -27.82 11.77 14.47
N THR A 61 -27.93 10.47 14.75
CA THR A 61 -28.01 9.99 16.12
C THR A 61 -26.60 10.18 16.65
N THR A 62 -26.40 11.27 17.39
CA THR A 62 -25.15 11.57 18.11
C THR A 62 -25.01 10.60 19.29
N GLY A 63 -24.89 9.30 19.01
CA GLY A 63 -24.76 8.27 20.03
C GLY A 63 -24.82 6.84 19.49
N PRO A 64 -24.64 5.85 20.39
CA PRO A 64 -24.53 4.45 20.01
C PRO A 64 -25.76 3.91 19.27
N ALA A 65 -25.53 3.11 18.23
CA ALA A 65 -26.61 2.39 17.56
C ALA A 65 -27.37 1.46 18.52
N ALA A 66 -28.65 1.21 18.21
CA ALA A 66 -29.50 0.36 19.04
C ALA A 66 -29.05 -1.11 19.05
N ASN A 67 -28.64 -1.64 17.89
CA ASN A 67 -28.33 -3.04 17.69
C ASN A 67 -27.00 -3.21 16.95
N CYS A 68 -26.41 -4.39 17.11
CA CYS A 68 -25.28 -4.81 16.30
C CYS A 68 -25.73 -5.47 15.00
N PRO A 69 -25.00 -5.27 13.90
CA PRO A 69 -25.22 -6.00 12.65
C PRO A 69 -25.11 -7.52 12.82
N THR A 70 -25.81 -8.27 11.97
CA THR A 70 -25.82 -9.74 12.00
C THR A 70 -24.41 -10.31 11.89
N GLY A 71 -24.14 -11.39 12.64
CA GLY A 71 -22.82 -12.02 12.68
C GLY A 71 -21.86 -11.42 13.71
N THR A 72 -22.29 -10.39 14.45
CA THR A 72 -21.52 -9.76 15.54
C THR A 72 -22.29 -9.78 16.86
N THR A 73 -21.57 -9.65 17.98
CA THR A 73 -22.16 -9.68 19.33
C THR A 73 -22.13 -8.29 19.96
N ASN A 74 -23.26 -7.83 20.49
CA ASN A 74 -23.32 -6.58 21.25
C ASN A 74 -22.61 -6.75 22.61
N VAL A 75 -21.56 -5.98 22.83
CA VAL A 75 -20.76 -6.01 24.07
C VAL A 75 -20.81 -4.68 24.84
N GLY A 76 -21.81 -3.85 24.54
CA GLY A 76 -22.02 -2.57 25.21
C GLY A 76 -21.71 -1.40 24.30
N THR A 77 -21.16 -0.33 24.88
CA THR A 77 -20.89 0.94 24.19
C THR A 77 -19.49 1.40 24.50
N ILE A 78 -18.83 2.00 23.50
CA ILE A 78 -17.49 2.57 23.61
C ILE A 78 -17.49 3.97 22.99
N GLY A 79 -17.19 5.00 23.79
CA GLY A 79 -17.38 6.38 23.37
C GLY A 79 -18.81 6.62 22.86
N ASN A 80 -18.93 7.06 21.61
CA ASN A 80 -20.22 7.31 20.94
C ASN A 80 -20.74 6.10 20.14
N PHE A 81 -20.12 4.92 20.26
CA PHE A 81 -20.41 3.76 19.41
C PHE A 81 -21.03 2.62 20.20
N ARG A 82 -21.91 1.88 19.52
CA ARG A 82 -22.31 0.53 19.86
C ARG A 82 -21.14 -0.39 19.51
N SER A 83 -20.62 -1.09 20.51
CA SER A 83 -19.53 -2.05 20.29
C SER A 83 -20.08 -3.40 19.83
N CYS A 84 -19.64 -3.83 18.65
CA CYS A 84 -20.08 -5.04 17.99
C CYS A 84 -18.92 -6.00 17.76
N ARG A 85 -18.75 -6.94 18.68
CA ARG A 85 -17.64 -7.90 18.70
C ARG A 85 -17.73 -8.88 17.52
N LEU A 86 -16.61 -9.01 16.81
CA LEU A 86 -16.40 -10.01 15.78
C LEU A 86 -16.26 -11.42 16.39
N PRO A 87 -16.68 -12.49 15.69
CA PRO A 87 -16.29 -13.84 16.09
C PRO A 87 -14.76 -13.99 15.96
N SER A 88 -14.15 -14.81 16.82
CA SER A 88 -12.70 -15.09 16.74
C SER A 88 -12.31 -15.87 15.50
N GLN A 89 -13.27 -16.54 14.83
CA GLN A 89 -13.06 -17.25 13.58
C GLN A 89 -14.25 -17.03 12.64
N ILE A 90 -13.97 -16.55 11.43
CA ILE A 90 -14.94 -16.26 10.37
C ILE A 90 -14.81 -17.35 9.31
N THR A 91 -15.74 -18.30 9.27
CA THR A 91 -15.87 -19.27 8.16
C THR A 91 -17.11 -18.94 7.35
N GLY A 92 -17.02 -19.03 6.02
CA GLY A 92 -18.04 -18.46 5.13
C GLY A 92 -17.98 -16.93 5.10
N ASN A 93 -19.13 -16.28 4.83
CA ASN A 93 -19.19 -14.84 4.61
C ASN A 93 -19.58 -14.08 5.89
N LEU A 94 -18.83 -13.04 6.24
CA LEU A 94 -19.21 -12.02 7.20
C LEU A 94 -19.13 -10.64 6.54
N SER A 95 -20.19 -9.84 6.66
CA SER A 95 -20.23 -8.46 6.16
C SER A 95 -20.31 -7.49 7.35
N LEU A 96 -19.47 -6.46 7.33
CA LEU A 96 -19.42 -5.38 8.30
C LEU A 96 -19.95 -4.10 7.64
N PRO A 97 -21.27 -3.85 7.66
CA PRO A 97 -21.84 -2.65 7.06
C PRO A 97 -21.45 -1.37 7.80
N ALA A 98 -21.35 -0.25 7.09
CA ALA A 98 -21.15 1.05 7.70
C ALA A 98 -22.48 1.54 8.29
N VAL A 99 -22.65 1.38 9.61
CA VAL A 99 -23.85 1.78 10.34
C VAL A 99 -23.49 2.93 11.28
N ALA A 100 -24.25 4.02 11.19
CA ALA A 100 -24.08 5.18 12.07
C ALA A 100 -24.10 4.77 13.55
N GLY A 101 -23.09 5.20 14.30
CA GLY A 101 -22.93 4.86 15.71
C GLY A 101 -22.57 3.38 16.00
N VAL A 102 -22.04 2.61 15.05
CA VAL A 102 -21.46 1.27 15.27
C VAL A 102 -19.94 1.31 15.13
N ALA A 103 -19.24 0.56 15.99
CA ALA A 103 -17.84 0.20 15.81
C ALA A 103 -17.65 -1.30 16.08
N TYR A 104 -16.87 -1.97 15.24
CA TYR A 104 -16.64 -3.41 15.31
C TYR A 104 -15.43 -3.72 16.19
N GLU A 105 -15.59 -4.60 17.17
CA GLU A 105 -14.53 -4.93 18.13
C GLU A 105 -13.81 -6.22 17.73
N MET A 106 -12.48 -6.14 17.61
CA MET A 106 -11.57 -7.29 17.70
C MET A 106 -11.19 -7.50 19.16
N ASN A 107 -11.26 -8.74 19.62
CA ASN A 107 -10.94 -9.11 21.00
C ASN A 107 -10.13 -10.41 21.00
N GLY A 108 -8.83 -10.27 21.11
CA GLY A 108 -7.82 -11.24 20.74
C GLY A 108 -7.65 -11.33 19.22
N ARG A 109 -7.06 -12.45 18.80
CA ARG A 109 -6.92 -12.82 17.39
C ARG A 109 -8.27 -13.10 16.73
N VAL A 110 -8.48 -12.50 15.55
CA VAL A 110 -9.59 -12.81 14.64
C VAL A 110 -9.04 -13.46 13.38
N ASP A 111 -9.43 -14.70 13.12
CA ASP A 111 -9.07 -15.45 11.92
C ASP A 111 -10.17 -15.40 10.85
N VAL A 112 -9.85 -14.88 9.67
CA VAL A 112 -10.69 -15.05 8.46
C VAL A 112 -10.30 -16.36 7.79
N GLY A 113 -11.20 -17.32 7.90
CA GLY A 113 -11.04 -18.71 7.48
C GLY A 113 -10.10 -19.52 8.37
N ILE A 114 -9.96 -20.78 8.00
CA ILE A 114 -8.97 -21.73 8.52
C ILE A 114 -8.03 -22.03 7.36
N ASP A 115 -6.72 -21.91 7.62
CA ASP A 115 -5.66 -22.10 6.63
C ASP A 115 -5.88 -23.32 5.72
N ARG A 116 -6.01 -23.05 4.42
CA ARG A 116 -6.26 -24.05 3.39
C ARG A 116 -4.99 -24.64 2.76
N GLY A 117 -3.83 -24.19 3.22
CA GLY A 117 -2.54 -24.59 2.67
C GLY A 117 -2.22 -23.94 1.34
N GLY A 118 -0.95 -24.01 0.92
CA GLY A 118 -0.50 -23.49 -0.39
C GLY A 118 -1.25 -24.12 -1.59
N ALA A 119 -1.70 -25.37 -1.44
CA ALA A 119 -2.41 -26.15 -2.45
C ALA A 119 -3.96 -26.18 -2.29
N LEU A 120 -4.53 -25.45 -1.32
CA LEU A 120 -5.99 -25.39 -1.07
C LEU A 120 -6.68 -26.72 -0.72
N ASN A 121 -5.96 -27.68 -0.15
CA ASN A 121 -6.42 -29.04 0.16
C ASN A 121 -6.82 -29.24 1.63
N THR A 122 -6.64 -28.25 2.50
CA THR A 122 -7.03 -28.27 3.92
C THR A 122 -8.01 -27.13 4.24
N GLY A 123 -8.32 -26.96 5.53
CA GLY A 123 -8.94 -25.75 6.05
C GLY A 123 -10.36 -25.46 5.56
N THR A 124 -10.80 -24.23 5.74
CA THR A 124 -12.14 -23.75 5.36
C THR A 124 -12.05 -22.27 5.03
N GLN A 125 -12.62 -21.86 3.90
CA GLN A 125 -12.57 -20.47 3.46
C GLN A 125 -13.42 -19.57 4.38
N GLY A 126 -12.89 -18.37 4.67
CA GLY A 126 -13.64 -17.22 5.16
C GLY A 126 -13.58 -16.08 4.16
N ASN A 127 -14.64 -15.26 4.11
CA ASN A 127 -14.68 -14.04 3.31
C ASN A 127 -15.20 -12.91 4.22
N LEU A 128 -14.36 -11.91 4.46
CA LEU A 128 -14.70 -10.75 5.28
C LEU A 128 -14.92 -9.53 4.37
N SER A 129 -16.15 -9.05 4.24
CA SER A 129 -16.46 -7.82 3.50
C SER A 129 -16.69 -6.66 4.46
N ILE A 130 -16.09 -5.51 4.18
CA ILE A 130 -16.15 -4.32 5.03
C ILE A 130 -16.58 -3.13 4.18
N ASP A 131 -17.71 -2.53 4.53
CA ASP A 131 -18.26 -1.41 3.78
C ASP A 131 -17.50 -0.11 4.06
N ALA A 132 -17.46 0.78 3.06
CA ALA A 132 -16.83 2.08 3.16
C ALA A 132 -17.33 2.90 4.37
N GLY A 133 -16.37 3.39 5.16
CA GLY A 133 -16.64 4.15 6.38
C GLY A 133 -16.69 3.32 7.66
N ALA A 134 -16.72 1.98 7.59
CA ALA A 134 -16.74 1.15 8.79
C ALA A 134 -15.51 1.38 9.70
N ILE A 135 -15.74 1.33 11.01
CA ILE A 135 -14.71 1.46 12.05
C ILE A 135 -14.53 0.11 12.74
N ILE A 136 -13.30 -0.39 12.74
CA ILE A 136 -12.89 -1.62 13.42
C ILE A 136 -11.86 -1.22 14.47
N TYR A 137 -12.00 -1.73 15.69
CA TYR A 137 -11.09 -1.40 16.78
C TYR A 137 -10.67 -2.62 17.61
N ALA A 138 -9.44 -2.58 18.11
CA ALA A 138 -8.87 -3.54 19.04
C ALA A 138 -9.25 -3.25 20.50
N ASN A 139 -9.73 -4.27 21.23
CA ASN A 139 -9.98 -4.23 22.66
C ASN A 139 -8.70 -4.38 23.51
N THR A 140 -8.08 -3.26 23.84
CA THR A 140 -6.86 -3.21 24.65
C THR A 140 -7.04 -3.54 26.14
N THR A 141 -8.21 -4.00 26.59
CA THR A 141 -8.44 -4.40 28.00
C THR A 141 -8.27 -5.89 28.24
N ASN A 142 -8.06 -6.67 27.18
CA ASN A 142 -7.79 -8.09 27.30
C ASN A 142 -6.26 -8.33 27.39
N ALA A 143 -5.85 -9.53 27.80
CA ALA A 143 -4.44 -9.87 27.98
C ALA A 143 -3.78 -10.41 26.71
N ASP A 144 -4.59 -10.72 25.69
CA ASP A 144 -4.14 -11.25 24.40
C ASP A 144 -3.80 -10.08 23.47
N ASN A 145 -3.00 -10.35 22.45
CA ASN A 145 -2.81 -9.37 21.37
C ASN A 145 -4.03 -9.39 20.45
N ASP A 146 -4.54 -8.22 20.11
CA ASP A 146 -5.61 -8.06 19.12
C ASP A 146 -5.00 -7.95 17.73
N LEU A 147 -5.36 -8.85 16.81
CA LEU A 147 -4.87 -8.85 15.44
C LEU A 147 -5.88 -9.49 14.49
N LEU A 148 -5.83 -9.10 13.22
CA LEU A 148 -6.63 -9.71 12.15
C LEU A 148 -5.73 -10.57 11.25
N VAL A 149 -6.06 -11.85 11.11
CA VAL A 149 -5.34 -12.77 10.21
C VAL A 149 -6.28 -13.22 9.09
N VAL A 150 -5.94 -12.90 7.84
CA VAL A 150 -6.60 -13.46 6.66
C VAL A 150 -5.80 -14.67 6.19
N ASN A 151 -6.30 -15.87 6.53
CA ASN A 151 -5.58 -17.13 6.27
C ASN A 151 -5.58 -17.50 4.78
N ARG A 152 -4.60 -18.32 4.36
CA ARG A 152 -4.49 -18.77 2.95
C ARG A 152 -5.79 -19.36 2.43
N GLY A 153 -6.19 -18.89 1.26
CA GLY A 153 -7.44 -19.29 0.58
C GLY A 153 -8.70 -18.59 1.08
N SER A 154 -8.55 -17.58 1.94
CA SER A 154 -9.60 -16.68 2.43
C SER A 154 -9.38 -15.26 1.93
N THR A 155 -10.41 -14.41 1.97
CA THR A 155 -10.33 -13.04 1.45
C THR A 155 -10.84 -11.99 2.43
N ILE A 156 -10.27 -10.79 2.32
CA ILE A 156 -10.83 -9.56 2.86
C ILE A 156 -11.19 -8.63 1.69
N ASP A 157 -12.42 -8.12 1.68
CA ASP A 157 -12.91 -7.13 0.73
C ASP A 157 -13.22 -5.85 1.51
N ALA A 158 -12.18 -5.05 1.77
CA ALA A 158 -12.24 -3.78 2.45
C ALA A 158 -12.13 -2.63 1.43
N GLU A 159 -13.26 -2.22 0.87
CA GLU A 159 -13.33 -1.19 -0.16
C GLU A 159 -13.95 0.11 0.39
N GLY A 160 -13.11 0.93 1.02
CA GLY A 160 -13.42 2.29 1.39
C GLY A 160 -13.59 3.22 0.19
N THR A 161 -13.80 4.50 0.47
CA THR A 161 -13.83 5.57 -0.54
C THR A 161 -12.98 6.76 -0.10
N GLU A 162 -12.67 7.66 -1.02
CA GLU A 162 -11.91 8.89 -0.72
C GLU A 162 -12.52 9.69 0.46
N THR A 163 -13.86 9.72 0.56
CA THR A 163 -14.56 10.47 1.62
C THR A 163 -14.98 9.62 2.81
N ASN A 164 -15.01 8.30 2.67
CA ASN A 164 -15.39 7.35 3.72
C ASN A 164 -14.36 6.21 3.75
N PRO A 165 -13.13 6.46 4.27
CA PRO A 165 -12.14 5.40 4.43
C PRO A 165 -12.59 4.41 5.50
N ILE A 166 -12.14 3.17 5.38
CA ILE A 166 -12.27 2.17 6.46
C ILE A 166 -11.16 2.43 7.47
N ILE A 167 -11.47 2.39 8.77
CA ILE A 167 -10.50 2.68 9.83
C ILE A 167 -10.35 1.46 10.73
N PHE A 168 -9.14 0.91 10.78
CA PHE A 168 -8.67 -0.03 11.80
C PHE A 168 -7.85 0.74 12.83
N THR A 169 -8.21 0.62 14.11
CA THR A 169 -7.59 1.41 15.19
C THR A 169 -7.68 0.69 16.54
N ALA A 170 -7.35 1.38 17.64
CA ALA A 170 -7.47 0.88 18.99
C ALA A 170 -8.61 1.55 19.77
N GLN A 171 -9.09 0.88 20.83
CA GLN A 171 -10.10 1.41 21.75
C GLN A 171 -9.77 2.82 22.29
N ALA A 172 -8.48 3.10 22.54
CA ALA A 172 -8.03 4.41 23.01
C ALA A 172 -8.34 5.53 22.00
N ASN A 173 -8.31 5.26 20.68
CA ASN A 173 -8.61 6.24 19.66
C ASN A 173 -10.10 6.63 19.67
N LEU A 174 -10.99 5.66 19.87
CA LEU A 174 -12.45 5.88 19.96
C LEU A 174 -12.85 6.68 21.20
N THR A 175 -12.03 6.65 22.24
CA THR A 175 -12.28 7.35 23.52
C THR A 175 -11.51 8.67 23.66
N GLY A 176 -10.77 9.08 22.62
CA GLY A 176 -9.96 10.30 22.63
C GLY A 176 -8.71 10.22 23.50
N ASN A 177 -8.27 9.02 23.86
CA ASN A 177 -7.11 8.75 24.72
C ASN A 177 -5.85 8.39 23.91
N VAL A 178 -5.68 8.98 22.73
CA VAL A 178 -4.46 8.86 21.91
C VAL A 178 -3.88 10.24 21.62
N THR A 179 -2.57 10.27 21.39
CA THR A 179 -1.84 11.43 20.90
C THR A 179 -1.05 11.05 19.65
N ASP A 180 -0.40 12.01 19.03
CA ASP A 180 0.53 11.75 17.92
C ASP A 180 1.77 10.91 18.33
N GLU A 181 1.94 10.64 19.63
CA GLU A 181 3.01 9.78 20.16
C GLU A 181 2.51 8.36 20.52
N SER A 182 1.19 8.13 20.51
CA SER A 182 0.61 6.81 20.76
C SER A 182 0.97 5.86 19.61
N GLN A 183 1.25 4.60 19.96
CA GLN A 183 1.53 3.48 19.07
C GLN A 183 1.41 2.18 19.88
N GLY A 184 1.54 1.02 19.23
CA GLY A 184 1.74 -0.23 19.96
C GLY A 184 0.47 -0.71 20.69
N LEU A 185 -0.70 -0.32 20.19
CA LEU A 185 -1.97 -0.53 20.87
C LEU A 185 -2.66 -1.82 20.44
N TRP A 186 -2.20 -2.45 19.35
CA TRP A 186 -2.69 -3.73 18.82
C TRP A 186 -1.75 -4.27 17.73
N GLY A 187 -1.91 -5.53 17.36
CA GLY A 187 -0.99 -6.27 16.49
C GLY A 187 -1.13 -6.09 14.98
N GLY A 188 -2.04 -5.25 14.49
CA GLY A 188 -2.18 -4.98 13.05
C GLY A 188 -2.89 -6.07 12.24
N ILE A 189 -2.67 -6.04 10.92
CA ILE A 189 -3.37 -6.87 9.93
C ILE A 189 -2.37 -7.76 9.20
N ILE A 190 -2.66 -9.06 9.14
CA ILE A 190 -1.86 -10.06 8.45
C ILE A 190 -2.65 -10.61 7.28
N LEU A 191 -2.08 -10.50 6.08
CA LEU A 191 -2.55 -11.19 4.88
C LEU A 191 -1.64 -12.37 4.57
N ALA A 192 -2.13 -13.59 4.79
CA ALA A 192 -1.40 -14.81 4.46
C ALA A 192 -1.89 -15.37 3.11
N GLY A 193 -1.06 -15.26 2.09
CA GLY A 193 -1.30 -15.74 0.74
C GLY A 193 -0.54 -17.01 0.38
N ARG A 194 -0.73 -17.45 -0.86
CA ARG A 194 -0.19 -18.71 -1.42
C ARG A 194 0.80 -18.49 -2.56
N ALA A 195 1.29 -17.27 -2.73
CA ALA A 195 2.31 -16.94 -3.71
C ALA A 195 3.71 -17.41 -3.24
N PRO A 196 4.64 -17.56 -4.20
CA PRO A 196 6.01 -18.00 -3.92
C PRO A 196 6.73 -17.18 -2.86
N ILE A 197 7.44 -17.89 -1.98
CA ILE A 197 8.39 -17.34 -1.01
C ILE A 197 9.70 -18.12 -1.13
N SER A 198 10.83 -17.50 -0.78
CA SER A 198 12.14 -18.16 -0.87
C SER A 198 12.36 -19.16 0.26
N ASN A 199 11.78 -18.89 1.43
CA ASN A 199 12.13 -19.58 2.67
C ASN A 199 11.02 -20.51 3.12
N CYS A 200 11.37 -21.77 3.39
CA CYS A 200 10.43 -22.77 3.85
C CYS A 200 10.78 -23.20 5.28
N ASN A 201 9.78 -23.38 6.13
CA ASN A 201 9.90 -23.86 7.51
C ASN A 201 10.43 -25.30 7.60
N LEU A 202 10.27 -26.10 6.54
CA LEU A 202 10.76 -27.46 6.44
C LEU A 202 12.02 -27.56 5.59
N SER A 203 13.04 -28.22 6.12
CA SER A 203 14.29 -28.51 5.40
C SER A 203 14.05 -29.37 4.17
N GLY A 204 14.78 -29.09 3.08
CA GLY A 204 14.70 -29.83 1.82
C GLY A 204 13.50 -29.49 0.94
N VAL A 205 12.62 -28.58 1.38
CA VAL A 205 11.55 -28.05 0.53
C VAL A 205 12.12 -26.97 -0.38
N THR A 206 11.84 -27.08 -1.68
CA THR A 206 12.26 -26.08 -2.67
C THR A 206 11.41 -24.83 -2.52
N GLY A 207 12.05 -23.66 -2.45
CA GLY A 207 11.38 -22.37 -2.46
C GLY A 207 10.48 -22.17 -3.68
N GLY A 208 9.39 -21.42 -3.50
CA GLY A 208 8.33 -21.25 -4.49
C GLY A 208 7.49 -22.49 -4.83
N SER A 209 7.73 -23.64 -4.18
CA SER A 209 6.88 -24.83 -4.34
C SER A 209 5.59 -24.74 -3.51
N ALA A 210 4.59 -25.57 -3.84
CA ALA A 210 3.29 -25.55 -3.15
C ALA A 210 3.36 -25.94 -1.66
N ASN A 211 4.44 -26.64 -1.26
CA ASN A 211 4.71 -27.04 0.11
C ASN A 211 5.69 -26.10 0.82
N CYS A 212 6.21 -25.08 0.12
CA CYS A 212 7.05 -24.06 0.75
C CYS A 212 6.15 -23.10 1.51
N GLU A 213 6.27 -23.11 2.83
CA GLU A 213 5.51 -22.25 3.72
C GLU A 213 6.36 -21.80 4.90
N ALA A 214 5.98 -20.70 5.52
CA ALA A 214 6.61 -20.17 6.73
C ALA A 214 5.53 -19.65 7.67
N VAL A 215 5.90 -19.41 8.94
CA VAL A 215 5.02 -18.80 9.94
C VAL A 215 5.24 -17.30 9.90
N VAL A 216 4.17 -16.51 9.81
CA VAL A 216 4.25 -15.06 9.98
C VAL A 216 4.64 -14.78 11.42
N GLU A 217 5.65 -13.95 11.61
CA GLU A 217 6.07 -13.54 12.95
C GLU A 217 4.96 -12.88 13.76
N GLY A 218 5.12 -12.95 15.08
CA GLY A 218 4.17 -12.47 16.08
C GLY A 218 2.85 -13.23 16.16
N THR A 219 2.46 -13.98 15.12
CA THR A 219 1.17 -14.70 15.07
C THR A 219 1.21 -16.06 15.77
N GLY A 220 2.41 -16.61 15.98
CA GLY A 220 2.67 -17.93 16.55
C GLY A 220 2.40 -19.12 15.61
N ASN A 221 1.40 -19.04 14.71
CA ASN A 221 1.05 -20.17 13.83
C ASN A 221 0.37 -19.80 12.49
N ALA A 222 0.26 -18.52 12.11
CA ALA A 222 -0.34 -18.17 10.81
C ALA A 222 0.64 -18.54 9.69
N LEU A 223 0.28 -19.53 8.86
CA LEU A 223 1.13 -20.00 7.78
C LEU A 223 0.87 -19.22 6.48
N TYR A 224 1.94 -18.89 5.77
CA TYR A 224 1.91 -18.26 4.45
C TYR A 224 2.83 -19.01 3.47
N GLY A 225 2.68 -18.72 2.17
CA GLY A 225 3.51 -19.32 1.12
C GLY A 225 2.80 -20.41 0.31
N GLY A 226 3.32 -20.66 -0.88
CA GLY A 226 2.84 -21.66 -1.85
C GLY A 226 3.44 -21.41 -3.23
N ALA A 227 2.80 -21.94 -4.28
CA ALA A 227 3.28 -21.83 -5.68
C ALA A 227 2.39 -20.94 -6.58
N THR A 228 1.36 -20.29 -6.04
CA THR A 228 0.34 -19.59 -6.85
C THR A 228 0.63 -18.09 -6.91
N ALA A 229 1.46 -17.65 -7.86
CA ALA A 229 1.84 -16.23 -7.97
C ALA A 229 0.64 -15.27 -8.14
N ASN A 230 -0.42 -15.70 -8.82
CA ASN A 230 -1.65 -14.90 -8.99
C ASN A 230 -2.73 -15.20 -7.94
N ASP A 231 -2.35 -15.71 -6.76
CA ASP A 231 -3.25 -15.82 -5.61
C ASP A 231 -3.86 -14.47 -5.24
N THR A 232 -5.00 -14.50 -4.55
CA THR A 232 -5.66 -13.29 -4.04
C THR A 232 -6.07 -13.48 -2.59
N SER A 233 -5.71 -12.51 -1.77
CA SER A 233 -6.21 -12.30 -0.40
C SER A 233 -7.36 -11.29 -0.37
N GLY A 234 -7.84 -10.85 -1.54
CA GLY A 234 -8.92 -9.88 -1.71
C GLY A 234 -8.44 -8.46 -2.03
N VAL A 235 -9.15 -7.46 -1.50
CA VAL A 235 -8.96 -6.03 -1.78
C VAL A 235 -8.87 -5.25 -0.47
N MET A 236 -7.86 -4.38 -0.37
CA MET A 236 -7.81 -3.30 0.62
C MET A 236 -7.65 -1.98 -0.12
N ARG A 237 -8.69 -1.14 -0.05
CA ARG A 237 -8.72 0.17 -0.72
C ARG A 237 -9.30 1.27 0.15
N TYR A 238 -8.60 2.41 0.24
CA TYR A 238 -8.96 3.53 1.13
C TYR A 238 -9.10 3.07 2.59
N VAL A 239 -8.01 2.51 3.11
CA VAL A 239 -7.92 1.94 4.45
C VAL A 239 -6.91 2.73 5.28
N GLN A 240 -7.26 2.99 6.54
CA GLN A 240 -6.34 3.50 7.55
C GLN A 240 -6.11 2.43 8.61
N ILE A 241 -4.84 2.15 8.90
CA ILE A 241 -4.38 1.27 9.97
C ILE A 241 -3.64 2.16 10.96
N ARG A 242 -4.20 2.35 12.15
CA ARG A 242 -3.69 3.32 13.13
C ARG A 242 -3.22 2.63 14.41
N TYR A 243 -2.09 3.09 14.94
CA TYR A 243 -1.59 2.77 16.28
C TYR A 243 -1.32 1.27 16.52
N SER A 244 -0.95 0.55 15.45
CA SER A 244 -0.59 -0.87 15.47
C SER A 244 0.83 -1.09 16.03
N GLY A 245 1.35 -2.31 15.87
CA GLY A 245 2.67 -2.69 16.34
C GLY A 245 2.60 -3.47 17.66
N THR A 246 3.35 -4.55 17.83
CA THR A 246 3.58 -5.17 19.15
C THR A 246 4.82 -6.07 19.11
N VAL A 247 5.79 -5.81 19.99
CA VAL A 247 6.93 -6.71 20.19
C VAL A 247 6.52 -7.90 21.06
N ILE A 248 6.46 -9.10 20.48
CA ILE A 248 6.12 -10.33 21.23
C ILE A 248 7.36 -10.86 21.96
N SER A 249 8.47 -10.89 21.24
CA SER A 249 9.82 -11.23 21.71
C SER A 249 10.83 -10.69 20.69
N PRO A 250 12.13 -10.59 21.00
CA PRO A 250 13.10 -10.08 20.03
C PRO A 250 13.08 -10.84 18.69
N ASN A 251 12.98 -10.12 17.58
CA ASN A 251 12.88 -10.65 16.20
C ASN A 251 11.66 -11.56 15.98
N ASN A 252 10.55 -11.22 16.63
CA ASN A 252 9.26 -11.83 16.47
C ASN A 252 8.20 -10.81 16.89
N GLU A 253 7.84 -9.94 15.96
CA GLU A 253 7.01 -8.79 16.20
C GLU A 253 5.71 -8.81 15.36
N LEU A 254 4.85 -7.84 15.59
CA LEU A 254 3.59 -7.64 14.89
C LEU A 254 3.60 -6.21 14.36
N GLN A 255 3.24 -6.02 13.09
CA GLN A 255 3.46 -4.78 12.37
C GLN A 255 2.16 -3.99 12.13
N GLY A 256 2.20 -2.98 11.26
CA GLY A 256 0.99 -2.33 10.75
C GLY A 256 0.22 -3.22 9.78
N LEU A 257 0.81 -3.44 8.61
CA LEU A 257 0.32 -4.39 7.63
C LEU A 257 1.41 -5.41 7.33
N THR A 258 1.14 -6.69 7.55
CA THR A 258 2.05 -7.78 7.18
C THR A 258 1.48 -8.52 5.98
N THR A 259 2.29 -8.73 4.95
CA THR A 259 1.91 -9.49 3.76
C THR A 259 2.83 -10.69 3.59
N GLY A 260 2.34 -11.88 3.94
CA GLY A 260 3.08 -13.13 3.76
C GLY A 260 2.64 -13.84 2.49
N GLY A 261 3.53 -14.00 1.51
CA GLY A 261 3.24 -14.77 0.29
C GLY A 261 2.00 -14.28 -0.46
N VAL A 262 1.69 -12.98 -0.43
CA VAL A 262 0.49 -12.44 -1.06
C VAL A 262 0.68 -12.37 -2.58
N GLY A 263 -0.30 -12.84 -3.33
CA GLY A 263 -0.23 -12.91 -4.80
C GLY A 263 -0.63 -11.63 -5.52
N SER A 264 -0.27 -11.56 -6.80
CA SER A 264 -0.59 -10.47 -7.72
C SER A 264 -2.08 -10.29 -8.02
N GLY A 265 -2.94 -11.23 -7.59
CA GLY A 265 -4.38 -11.10 -7.64
C GLY A 265 -4.96 -10.28 -6.48
N THR A 266 -4.16 -9.94 -5.46
CA THR A 266 -4.55 -9.05 -4.36
C THR A 266 -4.39 -7.59 -4.78
N ARG A 267 -5.36 -6.75 -4.42
CA ARG A 267 -5.32 -5.31 -4.70
C ARG A 267 -5.11 -4.51 -3.42
N LEU A 268 -3.93 -3.90 -3.29
CA LEU A 268 -3.59 -2.99 -2.19
C LEU A 268 -3.43 -1.57 -2.74
N GLU A 269 -4.41 -0.71 -2.49
CA GLU A 269 -4.39 0.68 -3.00
C GLU A 269 -4.88 1.69 -1.97
N TYR A 270 -4.32 2.88 -1.88
CA TYR A 270 -4.80 3.91 -0.93
C TYR A 270 -4.85 3.37 0.51
N ILE A 271 -3.69 2.97 1.02
CA ILE A 271 -3.54 2.46 2.38
C ILE A 271 -2.67 3.43 3.16
N GLN A 272 -3.14 3.84 4.33
CA GLN A 272 -2.35 4.60 5.28
C GLN A 272 -2.05 3.73 6.49
N ILE A 273 -0.78 3.55 6.81
CA ILE A 273 -0.37 3.05 8.12
C ILE A 273 0.14 4.24 8.95
N HIS A 274 -0.39 4.40 10.14
CA HIS A 274 -0.07 5.50 11.05
C HIS A 274 0.36 4.98 12.42
N ASN A 275 1.56 5.37 12.85
CA ASN A 275 2.14 5.06 14.16
C ASN A 275 2.12 3.57 14.50
N SER A 276 2.69 2.75 13.63
CA SER A 276 3.07 1.39 14.03
C SER A 276 4.22 1.49 15.04
N SER A 277 4.19 0.73 16.14
CA SER A 277 5.32 0.66 17.09
C SER A 277 6.50 -0.17 16.58
N ASP A 278 6.43 -0.55 15.32
CA ASP A 278 7.38 -1.36 14.61
C ASP A 278 7.26 -0.95 13.13
N ASP A 279 7.30 -1.90 12.20
CA ASP A 279 7.16 -1.61 10.79
C ASP A 279 5.80 -1.05 10.39
N GLY A 280 5.82 -0.10 9.43
CA GLY A 280 4.62 0.37 8.76
C GLY A 280 3.97 -0.74 7.93
N ILE A 281 4.75 -1.34 7.03
CA ILE A 281 4.37 -2.53 6.28
C ILE A 281 5.59 -3.44 6.17
N GLU A 282 5.36 -4.73 6.38
CA GLU A 282 6.39 -5.76 6.23
C GLU A 282 5.91 -6.81 5.20
N ILE A 283 6.78 -7.09 4.24
CA ILE A 283 6.46 -7.93 3.09
C ILE A 283 7.33 -9.17 3.08
N PHE A 284 6.75 -10.30 3.46
CA PHE A 284 7.40 -11.59 3.39
C PHE A 284 7.08 -12.32 2.09
N GLY A 285 7.89 -12.10 1.06
CA GLY A 285 7.76 -12.78 -0.22
C GLY A 285 6.45 -12.46 -0.97
N GLY A 286 6.11 -13.30 -1.94
CA GLY A 286 4.93 -13.09 -2.80
C GLY A 286 5.18 -12.16 -3.98
N THR A 287 4.09 -11.78 -4.65
CA THR A 287 4.11 -11.04 -5.93
C THR A 287 3.04 -9.95 -6.04
N HIS A 288 2.44 -9.59 -4.91
CA HIS A 288 1.46 -8.51 -4.87
C HIS A 288 2.11 -7.17 -5.24
N ASN A 289 1.28 -6.25 -5.72
CA ASN A 289 1.68 -4.88 -5.99
C ASN A 289 0.87 -3.94 -5.10
N ALA A 290 1.44 -2.77 -4.76
CA ALA A 290 0.77 -1.76 -3.97
C ALA A 290 0.90 -0.37 -4.61
N ARG A 291 -0.15 0.45 -4.55
CA ARG A 291 -0.03 1.86 -4.97
C ARG A 291 -0.78 2.81 -4.08
N TYR A 292 -0.35 4.07 -4.05
CA TYR A 292 -0.92 5.07 -3.15
C TYR A 292 -0.78 4.64 -1.68
N LEU A 293 0.45 4.36 -1.28
CA LEU A 293 0.82 3.95 0.07
C LEU A 293 1.27 5.17 0.87
N VAL A 294 0.75 5.32 2.09
CA VAL A 294 1.14 6.39 3.01
C VAL A 294 1.56 5.76 4.34
N VAL A 295 2.81 5.92 4.72
CA VAL A 295 3.32 5.47 6.03
C VAL A 295 3.73 6.69 6.84
N THR A 296 3.16 6.84 8.03
CA THR A 296 3.48 7.97 8.92
C THR A 296 3.79 7.47 10.30
N GLY A 297 4.95 7.84 10.83
CA GLY A 297 5.29 7.57 12.23
C GLY A 297 5.57 6.12 12.60
N ALA A 298 5.91 5.25 11.63
CA ALA A 298 6.50 3.94 11.95
C ALA A 298 7.70 4.12 12.89
N ASP A 299 7.76 3.29 13.94
CA ASP A 299 8.81 3.33 14.95
C ASP A 299 10.04 2.54 14.54
N ASP A 300 9.85 1.51 13.72
CA ASP A 300 10.93 0.88 12.95
C ASP A 300 10.78 1.22 11.47
N ASP A 301 10.84 0.24 10.56
CA ASP A 301 10.91 0.50 9.14
C ASP A 301 9.61 1.03 8.59
N SER A 302 9.69 1.97 7.64
CA SER A 302 8.46 2.39 6.98
C SER A 302 7.94 1.30 6.04
N ILE A 303 8.83 0.64 5.31
CA ILE A 303 8.53 -0.48 4.42
C ILE A 303 9.67 -1.48 4.54
N ASP A 304 9.42 -2.65 5.13
CA ASP A 304 10.35 -3.77 5.11
C ASP A 304 9.93 -4.79 4.04
N THR A 305 10.91 -5.35 3.35
CA THR A 305 10.71 -6.42 2.37
C THR A 305 11.73 -7.51 2.54
N ASP A 306 11.23 -8.72 2.44
CA ASP A 306 11.97 -9.87 2.88
C ASP A 306 11.59 -11.13 2.09
N VAL A 307 12.43 -12.15 2.16
CA VAL A 307 12.14 -13.54 1.76
C VAL A 307 11.55 -13.75 0.34
N GLY A 308 12.05 -12.99 -0.64
CA GLY A 308 11.89 -13.30 -2.06
C GLY A 308 10.74 -12.55 -2.74
N TRP A 309 10.37 -11.37 -2.23
CA TRP A 309 9.29 -10.58 -2.81
C TRP A 309 9.62 -10.13 -4.24
N LYS A 310 8.69 -10.33 -5.16
CA LYS A 310 8.77 -9.86 -6.56
C LYS A 310 7.52 -9.08 -6.92
N GLY A 311 7.48 -7.81 -6.52
CA GLY A 311 6.34 -6.94 -6.73
C GLY A 311 6.72 -5.49 -7.02
N PHE A 312 5.69 -4.65 -7.16
CA PHE A 312 5.81 -3.25 -7.52
C PHE A 312 5.12 -2.34 -6.50
N ILE A 313 5.77 -1.21 -6.17
CA ILE A 313 5.17 -0.12 -5.39
C ILE A 313 5.19 1.18 -6.21
N GLN A 314 4.05 1.85 -6.41
CA GLN A 314 4.01 3.19 -7.01
C GLN A 314 3.20 4.21 -6.22
N PHE A 315 3.74 5.43 -6.08
CA PHE A 315 3.17 6.51 -5.26
C PHE A 315 3.20 6.14 -3.78
N ALA A 316 4.37 6.34 -3.16
CA ALA A 316 4.60 6.07 -1.75
C ALA A 316 5.06 7.33 -1.01
N ILE A 317 4.30 7.78 -0.01
CA ILE A 317 4.74 8.79 0.94
C ILE A 317 5.11 8.05 2.22
N ALA A 318 6.34 8.20 2.70
CA ALA A 318 6.71 7.69 4.00
C ALA A 318 7.44 8.77 4.81
N SER A 319 7.02 8.95 6.07
CA SER A 319 7.64 9.90 6.99
C SER A 319 7.68 9.34 8.39
N GLN A 320 8.89 9.05 8.88
CA GLN A 320 9.09 8.48 10.21
C GLN A 320 8.78 9.48 11.32
N ARG A 321 8.58 8.94 12.52
CA ARG A 321 8.55 9.75 13.74
C ARG A 321 9.97 10.26 14.03
N PRO A 322 10.12 11.39 14.73
CA PRO A 322 11.44 11.97 15.00
C PRO A 322 12.17 11.35 16.20
N ASN A 323 11.44 10.66 17.08
CA ASN A 323 11.99 10.02 18.28
C ASN A 323 11.57 8.55 18.23
N ASN A 324 12.32 7.75 17.48
CA ASN A 324 12.10 6.31 17.40
C ASN A 324 12.54 5.64 18.70
N THR A 325 11.86 4.56 19.09
CA THR A 325 12.28 3.72 20.22
C THR A 325 13.07 2.50 19.76
N GLN A 326 12.92 2.11 18.49
CA GLN A 326 13.72 1.09 17.83
C GLN A 326 15.05 1.66 17.32
N THR A 327 16.00 0.77 17.03
CA THR A 327 17.40 1.13 16.75
C THR A 327 17.93 0.60 15.41
N ASP A 328 17.18 -0.19 14.64
CA ASP A 328 17.56 -0.64 13.30
C ASP A 328 16.55 -0.14 12.26
N THR A 329 16.37 1.18 12.24
CA THR A 329 15.22 1.82 11.60
C THR A 329 15.56 2.53 10.28
N TYR A 330 14.78 2.30 9.22
CA TYR A 330 15.00 2.75 7.85
C TYR A 330 13.69 3.17 7.16
N MET A 331 13.80 3.98 6.10
CA MET A 331 12.65 4.26 5.23
C MET A 331 12.27 3.03 4.40
N MET A 332 13.27 2.26 3.99
CA MET A 332 13.07 0.87 3.60
C MET A 332 14.23 0.02 4.11
N GLU A 333 13.88 -1.10 4.75
CA GLU A 333 14.75 -2.24 4.92
C GLU A 333 14.44 -3.28 3.83
N ILE A 334 15.49 -3.89 3.32
CA ILE A 334 15.43 -4.91 2.28
C ILE A 334 16.40 -6.01 2.69
N ASP A 335 15.89 -7.18 2.99
CA ASP A 335 16.67 -8.33 3.46
C ASP A 335 16.27 -9.67 2.84
N SER A 336 16.90 -10.73 3.34
CA SER A 336 16.66 -12.15 3.14
C SER A 336 16.99 -12.88 4.45
N ASN A 337 16.77 -14.20 4.52
CA ASN A 337 17.18 -15.01 5.69
C ASN A 337 18.67 -15.39 5.75
N GLY A 338 19.54 -14.66 5.06
CA GLY A 338 20.96 -14.99 4.97
C GLY A 338 21.30 -16.18 4.07
N ASN A 339 20.32 -16.81 3.41
CA ASN A 339 20.56 -17.61 2.21
C ASN A 339 20.20 -16.77 0.99
N GLU A 340 21.15 -15.95 0.55
CA GLU A 340 20.90 -14.94 -0.47
C GLU A 340 20.43 -15.61 -1.77
N ASP A 341 20.96 -16.79 -2.14
CA ASP A 341 20.59 -17.51 -3.38
C ASP A 341 19.29 -18.33 -3.28
N ALA A 342 18.55 -18.23 -2.16
CA ALA A 342 17.26 -18.88 -2.05
C ALA A 342 16.30 -18.37 -3.15
N LEU A 343 15.72 -19.31 -3.90
CA LEU A 343 14.78 -19.01 -4.99
C LEU A 343 13.34 -19.02 -4.48
N PRO A 344 12.46 -18.11 -4.94
CA PRO A 344 12.76 -16.97 -5.80
C PRO A 344 13.59 -15.89 -5.07
N ARG A 345 14.54 -15.26 -5.76
CA ARG A 345 15.25 -14.10 -5.20
C ARG A 345 14.37 -12.87 -5.18
N GLN A 346 14.60 -12.01 -4.20
CA GLN A 346 13.92 -10.72 -4.10
C GLN A 346 14.20 -9.87 -5.35
N ASN A 347 13.15 -9.36 -5.99
CA ASN A 347 13.23 -8.45 -7.13
C ASN A 347 12.12 -7.40 -7.05
N GLY A 348 12.28 -6.49 -6.09
CA GLY A 348 11.33 -5.41 -5.85
C GLY A 348 11.57 -4.21 -6.77
N ARG A 349 10.50 -3.50 -7.14
CA ARG A 349 10.62 -2.22 -7.85
C ARG A 349 9.72 -1.18 -7.22
N ILE A 350 10.25 0.02 -7.01
CA ILE A 350 9.51 1.15 -6.47
C ILE A 350 9.67 2.39 -7.37
N ALA A 351 8.56 3.04 -7.65
CA ALA A 351 8.49 4.25 -8.46
C ALA A 351 7.72 5.36 -7.76
N ASN A 352 8.13 6.62 -7.94
CA ASN A 352 7.42 7.79 -7.41
C ASN A 352 7.21 7.72 -5.90
N PHE A 353 8.29 7.95 -5.16
CA PHE A 353 8.27 7.88 -3.69
C PHE A 353 8.90 9.14 -3.07
N THR A 354 8.40 9.52 -1.91
CA THR A 354 8.97 10.59 -1.08
C THR A 354 9.20 10.04 0.32
N PHE A 355 10.46 9.89 0.69
CA PHE A 355 10.91 9.34 1.96
C PHE A 355 11.54 10.41 2.83
N ILE A 356 10.97 10.59 4.02
CA ILE A 356 11.39 11.57 5.01
C ILE A 356 11.86 10.80 6.25
N HIS A 357 13.16 10.47 6.25
CA HIS A 357 13.83 9.81 7.36
C HIS A 357 14.07 10.82 8.48
N ARG A 358 13.63 10.45 9.69
CA ARG A 358 13.75 11.31 10.89
C ARG A 358 14.39 10.60 12.08
N SER A 359 14.66 9.30 11.97
CA SER A 359 15.36 8.53 12.98
C SER A 359 16.80 9.01 13.12
N ASN A 360 17.38 8.80 14.30
CA ASN A 360 18.76 9.15 14.61
C ASN A 360 19.48 7.94 15.19
N GLY A 361 20.78 7.81 14.96
CA GLY A 361 21.60 6.74 15.50
C GLY A 361 21.47 5.42 14.75
N VAL A 362 21.07 5.47 13.47
CA VAL A 362 21.00 4.33 12.55
C VAL A 362 22.03 4.51 11.43
N ASN A 363 22.15 3.55 10.51
CA ASN A 363 23.23 3.62 9.51
C ASN A 363 22.88 4.51 8.29
N ALA A 364 21.63 4.55 7.85
CA ALA A 364 21.21 5.28 6.65
C ALA A 364 19.67 5.40 6.56
N ALA A 365 19.17 6.15 5.57
CA ALA A 365 17.74 6.18 5.24
C ALA A 365 17.25 4.93 4.49
N LEU A 366 18.10 4.30 3.67
CA LEU A 366 17.80 3.05 2.96
C LEU A 366 18.82 1.98 3.33
N ARG A 367 18.35 0.77 3.64
CA ARG A 367 19.20 -0.40 3.84
C ARG A 367 18.87 -1.49 2.83
N LEU A 368 19.90 -1.94 2.12
CA LEU A 368 19.80 -3.03 1.15
C LEU A 368 20.80 -4.11 1.53
N ARG A 369 20.31 -5.28 1.91
CA ARG A 369 21.11 -6.46 2.25
C ARG A 369 20.49 -7.72 1.66
N GLY A 370 20.97 -8.89 2.07
CA GLY A 370 20.39 -10.17 1.67
C GLY A 370 20.52 -10.51 0.18
N GLY A 371 21.40 -9.83 -0.56
CA GLY A 371 21.51 -10.02 -1.99
C GLY A 371 20.31 -9.49 -2.78
N ALA A 372 19.41 -8.68 -2.23
CA ALA A 372 18.19 -8.33 -2.95
C ALA A 372 18.44 -7.56 -4.26
N ASP A 373 17.73 -7.94 -5.33
CA ASP A 373 17.65 -7.12 -6.54
C ASP A 373 16.58 -6.04 -6.31
N PHE A 374 16.92 -4.77 -6.49
CA PHE A 374 15.93 -3.70 -6.32
C PHE A 374 16.09 -2.57 -7.33
N SER A 375 14.96 -2.02 -7.78
CA SER A 375 14.94 -0.85 -8.67
C SER A 375 14.18 0.30 -8.03
N PHE A 376 14.84 1.44 -7.86
CA PHE A 376 14.29 2.69 -7.36
C PHE A 376 14.24 3.71 -8.49
N VAL A 377 13.06 4.26 -8.78
CA VAL A 377 12.92 5.32 -9.78
C VAL A 377 12.03 6.48 -9.33
N ASN A 378 12.34 7.69 -9.78
CA ASN A 378 11.53 8.89 -9.52
C ASN A 378 11.32 9.19 -8.02
N GLY A 379 12.38 9.11 -7.22
CA GLY A 379 12.31 9.20 -5.76
C GLY A 379 12.87 10.49 -5.18
N ILE A 380 12.39 10.87 -4.00
CA ILE A 380 12.99 11.90 -3.13
C ILE A 380 13.31 11.23 -1.80
N ILE A 381 14.55 11.35 -1.35
CA ILE A 381 15.00 10.81 -0.05
C ILE A 381 15.62 11.95 0.73
N THR A 382 15.09 12.21 1.92
CA THR A 382 15.64 13.21 2.83
C THR A 382 15.96 12.60 4.18
N SER A 383 17.10 12.98 4.74
CA SER A 383 17.50 12.67 6.10
C SER A 383 18.19 13.88 6.73
N ALA A 384 17.83 14.22 7.97
CA ALA A 384 18.40 15.36 8.69
C ALA A 384 19.73 15.02 9.38
N THR A 385 20.04 13.74 9.55
CA THR A 385 21.15 13.24 10.35
C THR A 385 21.91 12.15 9.61
N GLU A 386 21.20 11.15 9.10
CA GLU A 386 21.85 9.97 8.52
C GLU A 386 22.21 10.09 7.03
N PRO A 387 23.14 9.27 6.53
CA PRO A 387 23.39 9.05 5.10
C PRO A 387 22.15 8.53 4.36
N CYS A 388 22.13 8.65 3.03
CA CYS A 388 20.98 8.15 2.26
C CYS A 388 20.96 6.62 2.08
N LEU A 389 22.12 5.98 1.97
CA LEU A 389 22.21 4.59 1.49
C LEU A 389 23.19 3.76 2.30
N ASN A 390 22.78 2.55 2.65
CA ASN A 390 23.65 1.52 3.15
C ASN A 390 23.39 0.22 2.38
N ILE A 391 24.28 -0.12 1.46
CA ILE A 391 24.29 -1.43 0.81
C ILE A 391 25.23 -2.33 1.62
N VAL A 392 24.69 -3.42 2.14
CA VAL A 392 25.43 -4.45 2.86
C VAL A 392 25.47 -5.70 2.00
N ALA A 393 26.61 -6.36 1.99
CA ALA A 393 26.77 -7.68 1.39
C ALA A 393 27.69 -8.49 2.28
N GLY A 394 27.54 -9.82 2.26
CA GLY A 394 28.49 -10.69 2.94
C GLY A 394 27.89 -11.96 3.47
N THR A 395 27.52 -12.89 2.59
CA THR A 395 27.58 -14.32 2.96
C THR A 395 28.95 -14.90 2.60
N ALA A 396 29.29 -16.03 3.22
CA ALA A 396 30.51 -16.78 2.89
C ALA A 396 30.47 -17.39 1.47
N GLU A 397 29.32 -17.33 0.79
CA GLU A 397 29.09 -17.90 -0.53
C GLU A 397 29.27 -16.85 -1.64
N ASN A 398 29.56 -17.30 -2.87
CA ASN A 398 29.50 -16.49 -4.11
C ASN A 398 30.35 -15.21 -4.19
N GLY A 399 31.58 -15.22 -3.67
CA GLY A 399 32.52 -14.11 -3.88
C GLY A 399 32.25 -12.89 -2.99
N GLY A 400 31.40 -13.02 -1.97
CA GLY A 400 31.28 -12.13 -0.82
C GLY A 400 30.41 -10.88 -1.02
N LYS A 401 30.27 -10.36 -2.24
CA LYS A 401 29.49 -9.14 -2.52
C LYS A 401 28.15 -9.41 -3.22
N SER A 402 27.37 -10.30 -2.62
CA SER A 402 26.06 -10.76 -3.07
C SER A 402 25.12 -9.66 -3.56
N THR A 403 24.92 -8.59 -2.79
CA THR A 403 23.98 -7.50 -3.10
C THR A 403 24.43 -6.63 -4.28
N ILE A 404 25.70 -6.67 -4.69
CA ILE A 404 26.21 -5.84 -5.80
C ILE A 404 26.84 -6.68 -6.91
N ARG A 405 26.54 -7.98 -6.96
CA ARG A 405 27.11 -8.88 -7.95
C ARG A 405 26.48 -8.64 -9.33
N ALA A 406 27.12 -9.17 -10.36
CA ALA A 406 26.61 -9.09 -11.71
C ALA A 406 25.40 -10.01 -11.91
N ALA A 407 24.51 -9.63 -12.84
CA ALA A 407 23.34 -10.40 -13.24
C ALA A 407 23.70 -11.86 -13.58
N ASN A 408 22.92 -12.81 -13.07
CA ASN A 408 23.07 -14.23 -13.34
C ASN A 408 21.70 -14.92 -13.37
N ALA A 409 21.19 -15.16 -14.57
CA ALA A 409 19.88 -15.77 -14.77
C ALA A 409 19.75 -17.18 -14.15
N ALA A 410 20.86 -17.91 -13.96
CA ALA A 410 20.82 -19.23 -13.32
C ALA A 410 20.53 -19.17 -11.81
N LEU A 411 20.76 -17.99 -11.20
CA LEU A 411 20.51 -17.73 -9.79
C LEU A 411 19.28 -16.84 -9.57
N ASP A 412 18.51 -16.51 -10.62
CA ASP A 412 17.44 -15.50 -10.54
C ASP A 412 17.97 -14.13 -10.06
N GLU A 413 19.21 -13.81 -10.43
CA GLU A 413 19.93 -12.59 -10.06
C GLU A 413 19.82 -11.55 -11.18
N ALA A 414 19.22 -10.40 -10.90
CA ALA A 414 19.04 -9.32 -11.88
C ALA A 414 20.18 -8.30 -11.91
N GLY A 415 21.14 -8.40 -10.99
CA GLY A 415 22.32 -7.54 -10.89
C GLY A 415 22.20 -6.53 -9.75
N PRO A 416 23.14 -5.57 -9.69
CA PRO A 416 23.18 -4.61 -8.59
C PRO A 416 21.90 -3.74 -8.56
N PRO A 417 21.54 -3.21 -7.38
CA PRO A 417 20.44 -2.26 -7.23
C PRO A 417 20.51 -1.11 -8.24
N VAL A 418 19.36 -0.67 -8.72
CA VAL A 418 19.26 0.35 -9.77
C VAL A 418 18.60 1.61 -9.21
N PHE A 419 19.20 2.78 -9.44
CA PHE A 419 18.65 4.08 -9.05
C PHE A 419 18.53 4.98 -10.28
N ASN A 420 17.33 5.47 -10.61
CA ASN A 420 17.17 6.48 -11.67
C ASN A 420 16.28 7.64 -11.22
N SER A 421 16.72 8.87 -11.49
CA SER A 421 15.96 10.09 -11.19
C SER A 421 15.62 10.18 -9.70
N ILE A 422 16.61 9.95 -8.84
CA ILE A 422 16.51 10.06 -7.39
C ILE A 422 17.14 11.38 -6.92
N TYR A 423 16.42 12.12 -6.09
CA TYR A 423 16.97 13.28 -5.37
C TYR A 423 17.38 12.86 -3.96
N PHE A 424 18.69 12.64 -3.76
CA PHE A 424 19.28 12.28 -2.47
C PHE A 424 19.64 13.56 -1.70
N ALA A 425 19.01 13.77 -0.55
CA ALA A 425 19.19 14.94 0.30
C ALA A 425 19.36 14.56 1.78
N CYS A 426 20.48 13.91 2.07
CA CYS A 426 20.82 13.38 3.39
C CYS A 426 22.03 14.11 3.97
N ALA A 427 21.97 14.43 5.28
CA ALA A 427 22.96 15.29 5.93
C ALA A 427 24.38 14.69 5.95
N ASP A 428 24.50 13.39 6.24
CA ASP A 428 25.78 12.69 6.31
C ASP A 428 26.21 12.06 4.96
N GLY A 429 25.65 12.56 3.87
CA GLY A 429 26.07 12.25 2.50
C GLY A 429 25.32 11.09 1.84
N LEU A 430 25.88 10.60 0.73
CA LEU A 430 25.22 9.60 -0.10
C LEU A 430 25.13 8.24 0.60
N SER A 431 26.22 7.76 1.20
CA SER A 431 26.30 6.39 1.70
C SER A 431 27.21 6.21 2.91
N THR A 432 27.00 5.09 3.62
CA THR A 432 27.91 4.58 4.66
C THR A 432 28.32 3.14 4.41
N GLU A 433 29.49 2.76 4.95
CA GLU A 433 30.04 1.42 4.84
C GLU A 433 29.65 0.56 6.03
N THR A 434 29.27 -0.69 5.76
CA THR A 434 29.05 -1.70 6.80
C THR A 434 29.80 -2.96 6.41
N THR A 435 30.56 -3.51 7.35
CA THR A 435 31.32 -4.75 7.16
C THR A 435 30.52 -5.91 7.74
N GLN A 436 30.10 -6.84 6.89
CA GLN A 436 29.42 -8.07 7.29
C GLN A 436 30.28 -9.26 6.87
N ASN A 437 30.55 -10.18 7.80
CA ASN A 437 31.37 -11.37 7.56
C ASN A 437 32.72 -11.09 6.88
N GLY A 438 33.35 -9.95 7.22
CA GLY A 438 34.64 -9.54 6.65
C GLY A 438 34.56 -8.95 5.24
N VAL A 439 33.36 -8.76 4.71
CA VAL A 439 33.12 -8.11 3.41
C VAL A 439 32.53 -6.73 3.63
N THR A 440 33.05 -5.75 2.90
CA THR A 440 32.56 -4.37 2.91
C THR A 440 32.18 -3.97 1.49
N VAL A 441 30.98 -3.43 1.31
CA VAL A 441 30.63 -2.67 0.11
C VAL A 441 31.05 -1.23 0.36
N THR A 442 32.10 -0.80 -0.32
CA THR A 442 32.72 0.51 -0.08
C THR A 442 31.83 1.64 -0.55
N ASN A 443 32.01 2.84 0.00
CA ASN A 443 31.30 4.05 -0.44
C ASN A 443 31.53 4.32 -1.93
N ALA A 444 32.72 4.00 -2.47
CA ALA A 444 33.02 4.14 -3.88
C ALA A 444 32.18 3.18 -4.77
N GLU A 445 31.95 1.94 -4.31
CA GLU A 445 31.11 0.97 -5.01
C GLU A 445 29.63 1.36 -4.96
N GLN A 446 29.15 1.81 -3.80
CA GLN A 446 27.78 2.33 -3.65
C GLN A 446 27.56 3.55 -4.56
N ALA A 447 28.51 4.50 -4.59
CA ALA A 447 28.47 5.63 -5.49
C ALA A 447 28.51 5.22 -6.97
N ALA A 448 29.30 4.20 -7.33
CA ALA A 448 29.34 3.69 -8.71
C ALA A 448 27.99 3.12 -9.16
N ILE A 449 27.28 2.43 -8.25
CA ILE A 449 25.93 1.92 -8.51
C ILE A 449 24.94 3.06 -8.76
N VAL A 450 24.94 4.08 -7.89
CA VAL A 450 24.08 5.27 -8.06
C VAL A 450 24.43 6.04 -9.34
N ASN A 451 25.72 6.16 -9.69
CA ASN A 451 26.18 6.87 -10.88
C ASN A 451 26.00 6.08 -12.19
N ALA A 452 25.78 4.76 -12.13
CA ALA A 452 25.42 3.96 -13.30
C ALA A 452 24.00 4.26 -13.81
N GLY A 453 23.14 4.79 -12.92
CA GLY A 453 21.83 5.29 -13.25
C GLY A 453 21.84 6.67 -13.92
N THR A 454 20.65 7.16 -14.25
CA THR A 454 20.44 8.44 -14.92
C THR A 454 19.71 9.45 -14.05
N ASN A 455 20.04 10.74 -14.22
CA ASN A 455 19.37 11.89 -13.58
C ASN A 455 19.37 11.91 -12.03
N ASN A 456 20.24 11.14 -11.37
CA ASN A 456 20.36 11.17 -9.91
C ASN A 456 21.03 12.47 -9.44
N VAL A 457 20.56 13.00 -8.32
CA VAL A 457 21.17 14.13 -7.61
C VAL A 457 21.72 13.61 -6.28
N VAL A 458 23.04 13.48 -6.17
CA VAL A 458 23.72 12.80 -5.05
C VAL A 458 24.19 13.72 -3.91
N ASN A 459 23.95 15.03 -4.03
CA ASN A 459 24.31 16.05 -3.04
C ASN A 459 23.18 17.12 -2.93
N GLY A 460 21.94 16.67 -2.91
CA GLY A 460 20.78 17.54 -2.76
C GLY A 460 20.69 18.12 -1.36
N THR A 461 20.06 19.29 -1.22
CA THR A 461 19.72 19.85 0.09
C THR A 461 18.27 19.57 0.42
N ALA A 462 17.95 19.37 1.72
CA ALA A 462 16.58 19.13 2.17
C ALA A 462 15.60 20.24 1.76
N ALA A 463 16.03 21.51 1.84
CA ALA A 463 15.24 22.67 1.44
C ALA A 463 14.91 22.72 -0.06
N ALA A 464 15.75 22.13 -0.91
CA ALA A 464 15.48 22.01 -2.34
C ALA A 464 14.78 20.69 -2.69
N ALA A 465 14.89 19.66 -1.85
CA ALA A 465 14.17 18.40 -1.98
C ALA A 465 12.66 18.58 -1.73
N LEU A 466 12.30 19.34 -0.68
CA LEU A 466 10.93 19.46 -0.19
C LEU A 466 10.56 20.93 0.05
N ALA A 467 9.38 21.34 -0.42
CA ALA A 467 8.85 22.69 -0.18
C ALA A 467 8.09 22.80 1.14
N SER A 468 7.31 21.76 1.47
CA SER A 468 6.57 21.60 2.73
C SER A 468 6.17 20.13 2.85
N ASP A 469 6.36 19.53 4.03
CA ASP A 469 6.08 18.11 4.27
C ASP A 469 6.67 17.22 3.17
N PHE A 470 5.83 16.51 2.41
CA PHE A 470 6.21 15.59 1.33
C PHE A 470 6.10 16.21 -0.08
N LEU A 471 5.75 17.50 -0.19
CA LEU A 471 5.63 18.18 -1.49
C LEU A 471 7.01 18.46 -2.09
N PRO A 472 7.22 18.15 -3.39
CA PRO A 472 8.53 18.32 -4.02
C PRO A 472 8.96 19.79 -4.05
N GLY A 473 10.19 20.04 -3.59
CA GLY A 473 10.86 21.33 -3.66
C GLY A 473 11.38 21.66 -5.06
N THR A 474 11.95 22.85 -5.23
CA THR A 474 12.43 23.33 -6.53
C THR A 474 13.56 22.48 -7.13
N GLY A 475 14.41 21.89 -6.28
CA GLY A 475 15.46 20.98 -6.71
C GLY A 475 14.89 19.67 -7.24
N ALA A 476 13.97 19.06 -6.50
CA ALA A 476 13.30 17.84 -6.94
C ALA A 476 12.47 18.07 -8.23
N GLN A 477 11.77 19.19 -8.33
CA GLN A 477 11.02 19.57 -9.54
C GLN A 477 11.92 19.78 -10.78
N GLY A 478 13.21 20.06 -10.58
CA GLY A 478 14.18 20.21 -11.66
C GLY A 478 14.75 18.88 -12.20
N VAL A 479 14.49 17.75 -11.54
CA VAL A 479 14.99 16.45 -11.96
C VAL A 479 14.16 15.92 -13.13
N THR A 480 14.84 15.48 -14.19
CA THR A 480 14.17 14.81 -15.32
C THR A 480 13.70 13.42 -14.87
N PRO A 481 12.39 13.12 -14.93
CA PRO A 481 11.85 11.85 -14.48
C PRO A 481 12.21 10.69 -15.43
N PHE A 482 12.39 9.51 -14.86
CA PHE A 482 12.51 8.24 -15.55
C PHE A 482 11.13 7.71 -15.97
N ASN A 483 11.03 7.07 -17.14
CA ASN A 483 9.78 6.44 -17.57
C ASN A 483 9.57 5.10 -16.85
N ALA A 484 8.94 5.13 -15.67
CA ALA A 484 8.69 3.94 -14.84
C ALA A 484 7.87 2.85 -15.55
N ALA A 485 7.05 3.20 -16.55
CA ALA A 485 6.27 2.23 -17.31
C ALA A 485 7.16 1.22 -18.08
N THR A 486 8.42 1.56 -18.33
CA THR A 486 9.42 0.66 -18.96
C THR A 486 9.88 -0.46 -18.03
N LEU A 487 9.63 -0.36 -16.71
CA LEU A 487 9.93 -1.38 -15.72
C LEU A 487 8.78 -2.37 -15.50
N ASN A 488 7.66 -2.23 -16.21
CA ASN A 488 6.61 -3.24 -16.16
C ASN A 488 7.11 -4.57 -16.73
N VAL A 489 6.68 -5.68 -16.14
CA VAL A 489 6.85 -6.99 -16.77
C VAL A 489 6.04 -7.05 -18.07
N SER A 490 6.52 -7.83 -19.04
CA SER A 490 5.86 -7.96 -20.33
C SER A 490 4.39 -8.33 -20.17
N GLY A 491 3.50 -7.55 -20.80
CA GLY A 491 2.05 -7.75 -20.72
C GLY A 491 1.36 -7.14 -19.48
N SER A 492 2.10 -6.45 -18.60
CA SER A 492 1.50 -5.68 -17.50
C SER A 492 1.61 -4.17 -17.71
N SER A 493 0.80 -3.42 -16.97
CA SER A 493 0.74 -1.96 -17.03
C SER A 493 0.58 -1.37 -15.62
N PHE A 494 1.33 -1.88 -14.65
CA PHE A 494 1.22 -1.46 -13.26
C PHE A 494 1.79 -0.06 -13.04
N PHE A 495 3.05 0.15 -13.42
CA PHE A 495 3.70 1.46 -13.39
C PHE A 495 3.15 2.35 -14.49
N VAL A 496 2.74 3.54 -14.11
CA VAL A 496 2.40 4.62 -15.04
C VAL A 496 3.59 5.56 -15.20
N GLN A 497 3.71 6.18 -16.37
CA GLN A 497 4.71 7.23 -16.60
C GLN A 497 4.25 8.54 -15.93
N THR A 498 5.16 9.19 -15.22
CA THR A 498 4.95 10.53 -14.64
C THR A 498 5.87 11.56 -15.29
N SER A 499 5.49 12.84 -15.21
CA SER A 499 6.32 13.98 -15.64
C SER A 499 7.07 14.64 -14.47
N TYR A 500 7.19 13.95 -13.34
CA TYR A 500 7.80 14.42 -12.10
C TYR A 500 8.43 13.27 -11.31
N ILE A 501 9.32 13.61 -10.39
CA ILE A 501 9.83 12.72 -9.33
C ILE A 501 9.15 13.03 -7.98
N GLY A 502 9.24 12.09 -7.05
CA GLY A 502 8.51 12.14 -5.78
C GLY A 502 7.15 11.46 -5.88
N ALA A 503 6.50 11.29 -4.72
CA ALA A 503 5.20 10.64 -4.61
C ALA A 503 4.03 11.47 -5.18
N VAL A 504 4.21 12.78 -5.27
CA VAL A 504 3.18 13.74 -5.72
C VAL A 504 3.79 14.75 -6.69
N SER A 505 2.99 15.23 -7.65
CA SER A 505 3.49 16.17 -8.67
C SER A 505 3.69 17.60 -8.13
N GLY A 506 3.09 17.92 -6.99
CA GLY A 506 3.07 19.26 -6.39
C GLY A 506 1.76 19.54 -5.64
N PRO A 507 1.50 20.80 -5.25
CA PRO A 507 0.38 21.15 -4.38
C PRO A 507 -1.03 20.87 -4.94
N ASN A 508 -1.15 20.72 -6.26
CA ASN A 508 -2.41 20.44 -6.96
C ASN A 508 -2.69 18.94 -7.10
N ASP A 509 -1.70 18.08 -6.81
CA ASP A 509 -1.93 16.65 -6.70
C ASP A 509 -2.63 16.37 -5.36
N ASN A 510 -3.72 15.60 -5.43
CA ASN A 510 -4.63 15.42 -4.31
C ASN A 510 -4.99 13.95 -4.05
N TRP A 511 -4.29 12.99 -4.66
CA TRP A 511 -4.62 11.56 -4.50
C TRP A 511 -4.60 11.10 -3.04
N TYR A 512 -3.86 11.78 -2.17
CA TYR A 512 -3.69 11.48 -0.75
C TYR A 512 -4.76 12.13 0.16
N ARG A 513 -5.61 13.01 -0.37
CA ARG A 513 -6.53 13.83 0.45
C ARG A 513 -7.83 13.09 0.77
N GLY A 514 -8.47 13.44 1.88
CA GLY A 514 -9.81 12.96 2.25
C GLY A 514 -9.82 11.60 2.95
N TRP A 515 -9.03 10.64 2.45
CA TRP A 515 -9.00 9.29 3.00
C TRP A 515 -7.83 9.02 3.93
N THR A 516 -6.83 9.89 3.96
CA THR A 516 -5.77 9.87 4.97
C THR A 516 -6.21 10.64 6.22
N CYS A 517 -5.45 10.50 7.31
CA CYS A 517 -5.54 11.31 8.50
C CYS A 517 -4.26 12.12 8.73
N ASN A 518 -4.43 13.33 9.27
CA ASN A 518 -3.38 14.28 9.60
C ASN A 518 -2.75 13.97 10.96
N SER A 519 -1.44 14.18 11.05
CA SER A 519 -0.69 14.19 12.31
C SER A 519 0.46 15.19 12.18
N ASN A 520 1.21 15.43 13.25
CA ASN A 520 2.48 16.15 13.16
C ASN A 520 3.58 15.42 12.37
N ARG A 521 3.35 14.21 11.85
CA ARG A 521 4.27 13.51 10.92
C ARG A 521 3.92 13.78 9.46
N GLY A 522 2.68 14.17 9.16
CA GLY A 522 2.22 14.50 7.82
C GLY A 522 0.88 15.23 7.81
N ASN A 523 0.82 16.33 7.05
CA ASN A 523 -0.38 17.11 6.81
C ASN A 523 -0.90 16.89 5.38
N PHE A 524 -2.03 16.20 5.28
CA PHE A 524 -2.70 15.81 4.05
C PHE A 524 -3.85 16.77 3.68
N GLY A 525 -3.93 17.93 4.34
CA GLY A 525 -4.86 19.00 4.01
C GLY A 525 -6.17 18.94 4.78
N ALA A 526 -7.01 19.96 4.57
CA ALA A 526 -8.20 20.22 5.38
C ALA A 526 -9.34 19.21 5.19
N THR A 527 -9.32 18.40 4.14
CA THR A 527 -10.31 17.33 3.92
C THR A 527 -9.96 16.05 4.66
N SER A 528 -8.69 15.87 5.06
CA SER A 528 -8.25 14.79 5.93
C SER A 528 -8.49 15.18 7.39
N GLN A 529 -9.05 14.26 8.20
CA GLN A 529 -9.29 14.49 9.62
C GLN A 529 -8.02 14.22 10.45
N SER A 530 -7.99 14.59 11.73
CA SER A 530 -6.87 14.21 12.62
C SER A 530 -6.83 12.70 12.85
N CYS A 531 -5.64 12.09 12.89
CA CYS A 531 -5.49 10.67 13.26
C CYS A 531 -5.96 10.40 14.70
N THR A 532 -5.88 11.40 15.58
CA THR A 532 -6.39 11.32 16.95
C THR A 532 -7.92 11.34 17.05
N THR A 533 -8.61 11.66 15.95
CA THR A 533 -10.07 11.68 15.87
C THR A 533 -10.60 10.52 15.04
N VAL A 534 -11.68 9.90 15.51
CA VAL A 534 -12.44 8.92 14.74
C VAL A 534 -13.67 9.64 14.17
N PRO A 535 -13.92 9.58 12.85
CA PRO A 535 -15.10 10.19 12.25
C PRO A 535 -16.38 9.60 12.86
N GLY A 536 -17.38 10.45 13.08
CA GLY A 536 -18.75 9.95 13.26
C GLY A 536 -19.28 9.49 11.91
N ILE A 537 -19.86 8.28 11.86
CA ILE A 537 -20.64 7.77 10.72
C ILE A 537 -22.11 8.10 10.97
#